data_AF-A0A920D7M3-F1
#
_entry.id   AF-A0A920D7M3-F1
#
_cell.length_a   1.000
_cell.length_b   1.000
_cell.length_c   1.000
_cell.angle_alpha   90.00
_cell.angle_beta   90.00
_cell.angle_gamma   90.00
#
_symmetry.space_group_name_H-M   'P 1'
#
loop_
_entity.id
_entity.type
_entity.pdbx_description
1 polymer ?
#
loop_
_entity_poly.entity_id
_entity_poly.type
_entity_poly.pdbx_seq_one_letter_code
_entity_poly.pdbx_strand_id
1 'polypeptide(L)'
;MNDSRIAKLTENNRKWLSSYISTKRSGQAKIKSDLLALLEAHYLDITSISLTEMETYINLLKVDNSTNTVNQKTDSFIRFFKHIQEMDNVSFSFDPDLLKIFKFVKEDLIKSRQAKPLKVSEITRIRHLLKDDDLKLFSFELAYEYGSTLEELAEISPEHYDQRLNLLLLGGRPIQVTNSLSSLIERSPRILIKRSKESFSDYFRQIGERAKQEGIFDQRGLTWLDIKATREQNFIRCSECGNSYENSANYWVLAQYSYDESENKWLICKSCGSKDSIYG
;
A
#
# COMPACT_ATOMS: atom_id res chain seq x y z
N MET A 1 -31.65 11.12 18.92
CA MET A 1 -31.70 9.78 18.29
C MET A 1 -31.62 8.74 19.40
N ASN A 2 -32.75 8.07 19.69
CA ASN A 2 -32.82 6.96 20.64
C ASN A 2 -32.22 5.71 19.97
N ASP A 3 -30.94 5.47 20.22
CA ASP A 3 -30.29 4.22 19.85
C ASP A 3 -30.73 3.15 20.85
N SER A 4 -31.65 2.27 20.43
CA SER A 4 -32.27 1.24 21.30
C SER A 4 -31.25 0.32 21.97
N ARG A 5 -30.02 0.26 21.42
CA ARG A 5 -28.86 -0.43 21.97
C ARG A 5 -28.40 0.15 23.31
N ILE A 6 -28.39 1.48 23.44
CA ILE A 6 -27.95 2.18 24.66
C ILE A 6 -28.85 1.84 25.86
N ALA A 7 -30.14 1.61 25.61
CA ALA A 7 -31.10 1.27 26.66
C ALA A 7 -30.77 -0.06 27.37
N LYS A 8 -30.06 -0.97 26.70
CA LYS A 8 -29.67 -2.28 27.24
C LYS A 8 -28.46 -2.23 28.17
N LEU A 9 -27.71 -1.13 28.18
CA LEU A 9 -26.51 -0.98 28.99
C LEU A 9 -26.84 -0.69 30.47
N THR A 10 -25.88 -0.90 31.37
CA THR A 10 -25.98 -0.40 32.74
C THR A 10 -25.94 1.14 32.77
N GLU A 11 -26.41 1.75 33.85
CA GLU A 11 -26.36 3.21 34.01
C GLU A 11 -24.94 3.76 33.93
N ASN A 12 -23.98 3.09 34.58
CA ASN A 12 -22.56 3.44 34.53
C ASN A 12 -22.00 3.36 33.10
N ASN A 13 -22.24 2.25 32.40
CA ASN A 13 -21.77 2.08 31.01
C ASN A 13 -22.34 3.17 30.09
N ARG A 14 -23.61 3.57 30.27
CA ARG A 14 -24.21 4.69 29.53
C ARG A 14 -23.54 6.03 29.84
N LYS A 15 -23.30 6.31 31.12
CA LYS A 15 -22.65 7.54 31.59
C LYS A 15 -21.24 7.67 30.99
N TRP A 16 -20.43 6.61 31.10
CA TRP A 16 -19.05 6.61 30.57
C TRP A 16 -18.99 6.71 29.05
N LEU A 17 -19.84 5.97 28.34
CA LEU A 17 -19.90 6.05 26.88
C LEU A 17 -20.27 7.48 26.43
N SER A 18 -21.28 8.07 27.05
CA SER A 18 -21.73 9.43 26.70
C SER A 18 -20.65 10.47 26.99
N SER A 19 -20.01 10.37 28.16
CA SER A 19 -18.90 11.24 28.55
C SER A 19 -17.74 11.12 27.55
N TYR A 20 -17.27 9.90 27.27
CA TYR A 20 -16.15 9.68 26.36
C TYR A 20 -16.43 10.19 24.95
N ILE A 21 -17.62 9.93 24.40
CA ILE A 21 -17.98 10.39 23.05
C ILE A 21 -18.02 11.91 22.98
N SER A 22 -18.48 12.59 24.04
CA SER A 22 -18.51 14.06 24.09
C SER A 22 -17.11 14.69 24.00
N THR A 23 -16.05 13.98 24.40
CA THR A 23 -14.66 14.45 24.28
C THR A 23 -14.09 14.39 22.86
N LYS A 24 -14.76 13.72 21.91
CA LYS A 24 -14.22 13.50 20.56
C LYS A 24 -14.70 14.56 19.59
N ARG A 25 -13.76 15.19 18.86
CA ARG A 25 -14.07 16.21 17.83
C ARG A 25 -14.51 15.61 16.49
N SER A 26 -14.11 14.37 16.18
CA SER A 26 -14.42 13.68 14.92
C SER A 26 -14.53 12.17 15.13
N GLY A 27 -15.20 11.47 14.20
CA GLY A 27 -15.32 10.01 14.24
C GLY A 27 -16.23 9.46 15.34
N GLN A 28 -17.03 10.31 16.00
CA GLN A 28 -17.91 9.95 17.11
C GLN A 28 -18.80 8.74 16.79
N ALA A 29 -19.44 8.71 15.61
CA ALA A 29 -20.34 7.63 15.24
C ALA A 29 -19.65 6.26 15.17
N LYS A 30 -18.45 6.19 14.57
CA LYS A 30 -17.67 4.94 14.46
C LYS A 30 -17.20 4.47 15.83
N ILE A 31 -16.58 5.37 16.60
CA ILE A 31 -16.09 5.08 17.96
C ILE A 31 -17.25 4.62 18.85
N LYS A 32 -18.40 5.30 18.77
CA LYS A 32 -19.61 4.94 19.50
C LYS A 32 -20.07 3.53 19.13
N SER A 33 -20.14 3.19 17.85
CA SER A 33 -20.53 1.85 17.41
C SER A 33 -19.58 0.76 17.91
N ASP A 34 -18.28 1.00 17.86
CA ASP A 34 -17.26 0.05 18.30
C ASP A 34 -17.31 -0.19 19.81
N LEU A 35 -17.49 0.87 20.60
CA LEU A 35 -17.65 0.77 22.05
C LEU A 35 -18.99 0.16 22.45
N LEU A 36 -20.08 0.45 21.72
CA LEU A 36 -21.36 -0.21 21.96
C LEU A 36 -21.27 -1.71 21.77
N ALA A 37 -20.59 -2.18 20.72
CA ALA A 37 -20.40 -3.61 20.52
C ALA A 37 -19.63 -4.27 21.69
N LEU A 38 -18.59 -3.59 22.21
CA LEU A 38 -17.87 -4.06 23.40
C LEU A 38 -18.79 -4.12 24.63
N LEU A 39 -19.49 -3.03 24.92
CA LEU A 39 -20.38 -2.93 26.09
C LEU A 39 -21.59 -3.87 26.00
N GLU A 40 -22.03 -4.25 24.80
CA GLU A 40 -23.09 -5.25 24.60
C GLU A 40 -22.57 -6.67 24.74
N ALA A 41 -21.33 -6.94 24.31
CA ALA A 41 -20.70 -8.23 24.52
C ALA A 41 -20.46 -8.51 26.02
N HIS A 42 -20.26 -7.46 26.81
CA HIS A 42 -20.14 -7.52 28.25
C HIS A 42 -21.40 -6.98 28.93
N TYR A 43 -22.39 -7.87 29.12
CA TYR A 43 -23.68 -7.57 29.78
C TYR A 43 -23.57 -7.06 31.23
N LEU A 44 -22.37 -7.09 31.82
CA LEU A 44 -22.07 -6.60 33.17
C LEU A 44 -21.49 -5.18 33.15
N ASP A 45 -21.23 -4.64 34.33
CA ASP A 45 -20.47 -3.40 34.47
C ASP A 45 -19.09 -3.57 33.84
N ILE A 46 -18.68 -2.66 32.94
CA ILE A 46 -17.41 -2.78 32.21
C ILE A 46 -16.20 -2.73 33.14
N THR A 47 -16.37 -2.33 34.40
CA THR A 47 -15.31 -2.31 35.42
C THR A 47 -14.91 -3.68 35.94
N SER A 48 -15.78 -4.68 35.82
CA SER A 48 -15.46 -6.05 36.23
C SER A 48 -14.76 -6.87 35.15
N ILE A 49 -14.52 -6.29 33.96
CA ILE A 49 -13.91 -7.00 32.85
C ILE A 49 -12.45 -7.34 33.14
N SER A 50 -12.09 -8.60 32.92
CA SER A 50 -10.73 -9.10 33.06
C SER A 50 -9.93 -8.95 31.77
N LEU A 51 -8.60 -9.03 31.88
CA LEU A 51 -7.71 -9.03 30.71
C LEU A 51 -8.00 -10.22 29.78
N THR A 52 -8.32 -11.39 30.33
CA THR A 52 -8.62 -12.62 29.57
C THR A 52 -9.94 -12.49 28.79
N GLU A 53 -10.94 -11.83 29.35
CA GLU A 53 -12.18 -11.51 28.63
C GLU A 53 -11.93 -10.54 27.48
N MET A 54 -11.11 -9.50 27.70
CA MET A 54 -10.69 -8.59 26.64
C MET A 54 -9.88 -9.28 25.54
N GLU A 55 -8.98 -10.19 25.90
CA GLU A 55 -8.24 -11.02 24.95
C GLU A 55 -9.19 -11.83 24.09
N THR A 56 -10.15 -12.51 24.72
CA THR A 56 -11.16 -13.32 24.03
C THR A 56 -11.95 -12.47 23.04
N TYR A 57 -12.42 -11.30 23.48
CA TYR A 57 -13.17 -10.38 22.63
C TYR A 57 -12.32 -9.85 21.45
N ILE A 58 -11.08 -9.44 21.69
CA ILE A 58 -10.18 -8.98 20.63
C ILE A 58 -9.87 -10.12 19.64
N ASN A 59 -9.67 -11.34 20.12
CA ASN A 59 -9.44 -12.50 19.25
C ASN A 59 -10.67 -12.83 18.39
N LEU A 60 -11.89 -12.65 18.89
CA LEU A 60 -13.10 -12.73 18.07
C LEU A 60 -13.15 -11.64 16.99
N LEU A 61 -12.74 -10.40 17.31
CA LEU A 61 -12.64 -9.34 16.30
C LEU A 61 -11.67 -9.69 15.17
N LYS A 62 -10.63 -10.48 15.43
CA LYS A 62 -9.65 -10.91 14.41
C LYS A 62 -10.25 -11.83 13.34
N VAL A 63 -11.37 -12.50 13.62
CA VAL A 63 -12.02 -13.40 12.65
C VAL A 63 -12.66 -12.62 11.51
N ASP A 64 -13.41 -11.55 11.85
CA ASP A 64 -14.26 -10.84 10.89
C ASP A 64 -13.72 -9.48 10.45
N ASN A 65 -12.63 -9.00 11.05
CA ASN A 65 -12.12 -7.65 10.79
C ASN A 65 -10.71 -7.68 10.22
N SER A 66 -10.42 -6.72 9.32
CA SER A 66 -9.06 -6.47 8.88
C SER A 66 -8.15 -6.10 10.06
N THR A 67 -6.87 -6.44 9.92
CA THR A 67 -5.80 -6.14 10.88
C THR A 67 -5.78 -4.68 11.35
N ASN A 68 -5.94 -3.73 10.40
CA ASN A 68 -6.01 -2.30 10.72
C ASN A 68 -7.28 -1.93 11.51
N THR A 69 -8.41 -2.57 11.19
CA THR A 69 -9.67 -2.35 11.92
C THR A 69 -9.56 -2.87 13.35
N VAL A 70 -8.99 -4.06 13.55
CA VAL A 70 -8.72 -4.59 14.90
C VAL A 70 -7.83 -3.63 15.69
N ASN A 71 -6.70 -3.20 15.13
CA ASN A 71 -5.79 -2.28 15.80
C ASN A 71 -6.47 -0.94 16.19
N GLN A 72 -7.29 -0.37 15.29
CA GLN A 72 -8.06 0.86 15.57
C GLN A 72 -9.11 0.68 16.67
N LYS A 73 -9.79 -0.48 16.70
CA LYS A 73 -10.74 -0.83 17.75
C LYS A 73 -10.02 -0.98 19.09
N THR A 74 -8.92 -1.73 19.13
CA THR A 74 -8.08 -1.89 20.33
C THR A 74 -7.58 -0.55 20.87
N ASP A 75 -7.10 0.35 20.01
CA ASP A 75 -6.68 1.70 20.42
C ASP A 75 -7.84 2.56 20.95
N SER A 76 -9.06 2.32 20.47
CA SER A 76 -10.26 2.98 20.98
C SER A 76 -10.65 2.42 22.35
N PHE A 77 -10.52 1.11 22.58
CA PHE A 77 -10.75 0.48 23.87
C PHE A 77 -9.76 0.97 24.92
N ILE A 78 -8.46 0.99 24.63
CA ILE A 78 -7.42 1.50 25.53
C ILE A 78 -7.77 2.92 26.00
N ARG A 79 -8.08 3.81 25.05
CA ARG A 79 -8.43 5.20 25.36
C ARG A 79 -9.74 5.34 26.14
N PHE A 80 -10.69 4.43 25.92
CA PHE A 80 -11.96 4.43 26.66
C PHE A 80 -11.75 4.00 28.11
N PHE A 81 -11.02 2.91 28.35
CA PHE A 81 -10.69 2.47 29.71
C PHE A 81 -9.90 3.52 30.48
N LYS A 82 -8.88 4.13 29.87
CA LYS A 82 -8.12 5.23 30.49
C LYS A 82 -8.99 6.43 30.84
N HIS A 83 -9.93 6.80 29.97
CA HIS A 83 -10.89 7.86 30.27
C HIS A 83 -11.74 7.55 31.50
N ILE A 84 -12.17 6.29 31.68
CA ILE A 84 -12.92 5.88 32.87
C ILE A 84 -12.05 5.96 34.13
N GLN A 85 -10.79 5.50 34.06
CA GLN A 85 -9.83 5.60 35.18
C GLN A 85 -9.63 7.05 35.61
N GLU A 86 -9.43 7.96 34.66
CA GLU A 86 -9.19 9.38 34.92
C GLU A 86 -10.44 10.11 35.44
N MET A 87 -11.61 9.80 34.89
CA MET A 87 -12.84 10.55 35.19
C MET A 87 -13.45 10.19 36.55
N ASP A 88 -13.55 8.90 36.87
CA ASP A 88 -14.28 8.42 38.05
C ASP A 88 -13.35 7.70 39.05
N ASN A 89 -12.01 7.81 38.88
CA ASN A 89 -10.98 7.18 39.72
C ASN A 89 -11.21 5.66 39.91
N VAL A 90 -11.69 5.02 38.84
CA VAL A 90 -12.01 3.59 38.83
C VAL A 90 -10.73 2.78 38.60
N SER A 91 -10.55 1.73 39.40
CA SER A 91 -9.49 0.74 39.19
C SER A 91 -10.05 -0.47 38.43
N PHE A 92 -9.42 -0.82 37.30
CA PHE A 92 -9.70 -2.05 36.57
C PHE A 92 -8.80 -3.17 37.09
N SER A 93 -9.20 -4.43 36.88
CA SER A 93 -8.38 -5.58 37.25
C SER A 93 -7.12 -5.76 36.39
N PHE A 94 -6.89 -4.89 35.40
CA PHE A 94 -5.73 -4.88 34.52
C PHE A 94 -5.37 -3.45 34.08
N ASP A 95 -4.11 -3.24 33.71
CA ASP A 95 -3.66 -2.00 33.08
C ASP A 95 -4.14 -1.98 31.62
N PRO A 96 -4.95 -0.97 31.19
CA PRO A 96 -5.41 -0.85 29.82
C PRO A 96 -4.29 -0.86 28.77
N ASP A 97 -3.08 -0.40 29.09
CA ASP A 97 -1.96 -0.45 28.14
C ASP A 97 -1.54 -1.88 27.76
N LEU A 98 -1.86 -2.89 28.58
CA LEU A 98 -1.60 -4.30 28.26
C LEU A 98 -2.38 -4.74 27.02
N LEU A 99 -3.50 -4.11 26.66
CA LEU A 99 -4.23 -4.45 25.43
C LEU A 99 -3.41 -4.25 24.15
N LYS A 100 -2.30 -3.49 24.21
CA LYS A 100 -1.37 -3.31 23.09
C LYS A 100 -0.76 -4.63 22.62
N ILE A 101 -0.60 -5.61 23.52
CA ILE A 101 -0.03 -6.93 23.16
C ILE A 101 -0.92 -7.72 22.20
N PHE A 102 -2.23 -7.40 22.16
CA PHE A 102 -3.19 -8.07 21.28
C PHE A 102 -3.32 -7.41 19.92
N LYS A 103 -2.66 -6.27 19.70
CA LYS A 103 -2.56 -5.63 18.38
C LYS A 103 -1.71 -6.48 17.47
N PHE A 104 -2.04 -6.47 16.19
CA PHE A 104 -1.17 -7.07 15.18
C PHE A 104 0.11 -6.25 15.04
N VAL A 105 1.23 -6.95 14.95
CA VAL A 105 2.56 -6.36 14.72
C VAL A 105 2.65 -5.92 13.26
N LYS A 106 3.51 -4.92 12.99
CA LYS A 106 3.65 -4.29 11.67
C LYS A 106 4.01 -5.31 10.57
N GLU A 107 4.75 -6.37 10.89
CA GLU A 107 5.05 -7.46 9.95
C GLU A 107 3.81 -8.23 9.50
N ASP A 108 2.81 -8.43 10.38
CA ASP A 108 1.57 -9.14 10.05
C ASP A 108 0.61 -8.28 9.20
N LEU A 109 0.63 -6.97 9.40
CA LEU A 109 -0.08 -5.99 8.57
C LEU A 109 0.41 -6.04 7.11
N ILE A 110 1.73 -6.17 6.91
CA ILE A 110 2.35 -6.25 5.58
C ILE A 110 2.03 -7.59 4.91
N LYS A 111 1.92 -8.69 5.66
CA LYS A 111 1.52 -10.02 5.14
C LYS A 111 0.03 -10.13 4.79
N SER A 112 -0.84 -9.34 5.42
CA SER A 112 -2.30 -9.45 5.24
C SER A 112 -2.82 -9.05 3.84
N ARG A 113 -2.06 -8.23 3.09
CA ARG A 113 -2.31 -7.99 1.66
C ARG A 113 -1.16 -8.59 0.86
N GLN A 114 -1.30 -9.85 0.46
CA GLN A 114 -0.41 -10.40 -0.57
C GLN A 114 -0.51 -9.51 -1.82
N ALA A 115 0.63 -8.98 -2.26
CA ALA A 115 0.71 -8.25 -3.51
C ALA A 115 0.22 -9.16 -4.65
N LYS A 116 -0.63 -8.64 -5.52
CA LYS A 116 -1.18 -9.38 -6.66
C LYS A 116 -0.62 -8.76 -7.94
N PRO A 117 0.41 -9.37 -8.54
CA PRO A 117 0.97 -8.93 -9.81
C PRO A 117 -0.11 -8.71 -10.88
N LEU A 118 0.12 -7.72 -11.72
CA LEU A 118 -0.73 -7.40 -12.87
C LEU A 118 -0.42 -8.36 -14.02
N LYS A 119 -1.48 -8.79 -14.70
CA LYS A 119 -1.39 -9.43 -16.02
C LYS A 119 -1.00 -8.40 -17.06
N VAL A 120 -0.32 -8.82 -18.12
CA VAL A 120 0.06 -7.94 -19.25
C VAL A 120 -1.16 -7.18 -19.81
N SER A 121 -2.31 -7.85 -19.96
CA SER A 121 -3.55 -7.21 -20.42
C SER A 121 -4.06 -6.11 -19.46
N GLU A 122 -3.90 -6.28 -18.15
CA GLU A 122 -4.24 -5.26 -17.17
C GLU A 122 -3.29 -4.05 -17.28
N ILE A 123 -1.99 -4.29 -17.46
CA ILE A 123 -0.99 -3.22 -17.65
C ILE A 123 -1.33 -2.39 -18.88
N THR A 124 -1.63 -3.01 -20.02
CA THR A 124 -2.03 -2.31 -21.25
C THR A 124 -3.29 -1.49 -21.05
N ARG A 125 -4.31 -2.04 -20.37
CA ARG A 125 -5.56 -1.32 -20.09
C ARG A 125 -5.35 -0.15 -19.11
N ILE A 126 -4.50 -0.30 -18.11
CA ILE A 126 -4.14 0.78 -17.18
C ILE A 126 -3.42 1.91 -17.93
N ARG A 127 -2.44 1.59 -18.79
CA ARG A 127 -1.77 2.59 -19.64
C ARG A 127 -2.77 3.37 -20.49
N HIS A 128 -3.74 2.68 -21.10
CA HIS A 128 -4.81 3.33 -21.85
C HIS A 128 -5.71 4.21 -20.97
N LEU A 129 -6.07 3.75 -19.77
CA LEU A 129 -6.87 4.50 -18.80
C LEU A 129 -6.19 5.79 -18.34
N LEU A 130 -4.85 5.80 -18.28
CA LEU A 130 -4.05 6.92 -17.80
C LEU A 130 -3.54 7.84 -18.92
N LYS A 131 -3.90 7.58 -20.19
CA LYS A 131 -3.38 8.33 -21.35
C LYS A 131 -3.59 9.85 -21.27
N ASP A 132 -4.62 10.28 -20.54
CA ASP A 132 -5.01 11.68 -20.35
C ASP A 132 -4.60 12.25 -18.98
N ASP A 133 -3.92 11.46 -18.14
CA ASP A 133 -3.41 11.86 -16.81
C ASP A 133 -1.89 11.64 -16.75
N ASP A 134 -1.16 12.58 -17.36
CA ASP A 134 0.30 12.51 -17.55
C ASP A 134 1.05 12.22 -16.25
N LEU A 135 0.62 12.80 -15.13
CA LEU A 135 1.27 12.60 -13.84
C LEU A 135 1.10 11.16 -13.34
N LYS A 136 -0.12 10.61 -13.40
CA LYS A 136 -0.36 9.24 -12.96
C LYS A 136 0.27 8.24 -13.91
N LEU A 137 0.23 8.49 -15.22
CA LEU A 137 0.91 7.66 -16.22
C LEU A 137 2.42 7.66 -15.98
N PHE A 138 3.04 8.83 -15.85
CA PHE A 138 4.47 8.97 -15.57
C PHE A 138 4.87 8.24 -14.27
N SER A 139 4.12 8.44 -13.19
CA SER A 139 4.37 7.77 -11.90
C SER A 139 4.22 6.25 -11.99
N PHE A 140 3.23 5.77 -12.76
CA PHE A 140 3.02 4.35 -13.02
C PHE A 140 4.19 3.74 -13.79
N GLU A 141 4.66 4.38 -14.87
CA GLU A 141 5.78 3.89 -15.66
C GLU A 141 7.10 3.90 -14.86
N LEU A 142 7.38 4.93 -14.06
CA LEU A 142 8.58 4.90 -13.20
C LEU A 142 8.55 3.74 -12.19
N ALA A 143 7.41 3.50 -11.56
CA ALA A 143 7.26 2.35 -10.66
C ALA A 143 7.39 1.01 -11.40
N TYR A 144 6.86 0.91 -12.63
CA TYR A 144 6.83 -0.33 -13.40
C TYR A 144 8.14 -0.63 -14.15
N GLU A 145 8.61 0.30 -14.98
CA GLU A 145 9.77 0.14 -15.87
C GLU A 145 11.11 0.31 -15.15
N TYR A 146 11.14 1.13 -14.10
CA TYR A 146 12.38 1.45 -13.37
C TYR A 146 12.39 0.90 -11.95
N GLY A 147 11.23 0.47 -11.43
CA GLY A 147 11.13 -0.09 -10.07
C GLY A 147 11.22 0.98 -8.99
N SER A 148 10.88 2.23 -9.30
CA SER A 148 10.98 3.34 -8.37
C SER A 148 10.10 3.13 -7.14
N THR A 149 10.68 3.38 -5.98
CA THR A 149 10.00 3.40 -4.68
C THR A 149 9.17 4.66 -4.48
N LEU A 150 8.26 4.65 -3.51
CA LEU A 150 7.48 5.85 -3.17
C LEU A 150 8.38 6.98 -2.66
N GLU A 151 9.46 6.62 -1.97
CA GLU A 151 10.49 7.54 -1.50
C GLU A 151 11.23 8.19 -2.67
N GLU A 152 11.70 7.40 -3.64
CA GLU A 152 12.36 7.92 -4.85
C GLU A 152 11.43 8.80 -5.69
N LEU A 153 10.15 8.42 -5.84
CA LEU A 153 9.16 9.26 -6.54
C LEU A 153 8.94 10.61 -5.83
N ALA A 154 8.98 10.63 -4.49
CA ALA A 154 8.82 11.83 -3.68
C ALA A 154 10.02 12.80 -3.76
N GLU A 155 11.16 12.33 -4.25
CA GLU A 155 12.35 13.17 -4.48
C GLU A 155 12.30 13.94 -5.79
N ILE A 156 11.46 13.52 -6.74
CA ILE A 156 11.36 14.13 -8.07
C ILE A 156 11.09 15.63 -7.95
N SER A 157 11.98 16.40 -8.56
CA SER A 157 11.93 17.85 -8.63
C SER A 157 12.60 18.32 -9.93
N PRO A 158 12.45 19.61 -10.32
CA PRO A 158 13.02 20.09 -11.58
C PRO A 158 14.55 19.95 -11.65
N GLU A 159 15.23 20.03 -10.51
CA GLU A 159 16.70 19.93 -10.42
C GLU A 159 17.22 18.51 -10.67
N HIS A 160 16.34 17.51 -10.57
CA HIS A 160 16.69 16.11 -10.78
C HIS A 160 16.52 15.65 -12.23
N TYR A 161 16.02 16.50 -13.13
CA TYR A 161 15.80 16.14 -14.53
C TYR A 161 16.65 16.99 -15.47
N ASP A 162 17.55 16.34 -16.19
CA ASP A 162 18.26 16.92 -17.32
C ASP A 162 17.51 16.62 -18.62
N GLN A 163 16.79 17.62 -19.13
CA GLN A 163 16.03 17.51 -20.37
C GLN A 163 16.92 17.26 -21.60
N ARG A 164 18.15 17.79 -21.63
CA ARG A 164 19.04 17.62 -22.79
C ARG A 164 19.54 16.19 -22.91
N LEU A 165 19.81 15.57 -21.76
CA LEU A 165 20.30 14.19 -21.69
C LEU A 165 19.18 13.17 -21.51
N ASN A 166 17.93 13.60 -21.33
CA ASN A 166 16.82 12.72 -20.91
C ASN A 166 17.20 11.86 -19.69
N LEU A 167 17.81 12.50 -18.70
CA LEU A 167 18.36 11.83 -17.52
C LEU A 167 17.62 12.32 -16.28
N LEU A 168 17.06 11.37 -15.52
CA LEU A 168 16.37 11.63 -14.26
C LEU A 168 17.19 11.02 -13.11
N LEU A 169 17.48 11.82 -12.09
CA LEU A 169 18.15 11.37 -10.86
C LEU A 169 17.09 10.95 -9.83
N LEU A 170 17.03 9.66 -9.48
CA LEU A 170 16.12 9.13 -8.45
C LEU A 170 16.92 8.43 -7.36
N GLY A 171 16.79 8.79 -6.08
CA GLY A 171 17.54 8.10 -5.01
C GLY A 171 19.06 8.10 -5.23
N GLY A 172 19.59 9.13 -5.89
CA GLY A 172 21.00 9.24 -6.27
C GLY A 172 21.44 8.38 -7.46
N ARG A 173 20.55 7.60 -8.09
CA ARG A 173 20.87 6.88 -9.34
C ARG A 173 20.44 7.66 -10.59
N PRO A 174 21.32 7.82 -11.58
CA PRO A 174 20.94 8.37 -12.87
C PRO A 174 20.15 7.33 -13.67
N ILE A 175 19.03 7.74 -14.23
CA ILE A 175 18.15 6.90 -15.05
C ILE A 175 17.95 7.59 -16.39
N GLN A 176 18.29 6.88 -17.47
CA GLN A 176 17.95 7.30 -18.82
C GLN A 176 16.44 7.06 -19.04
N VAL A 177 15.66 8.13 -19.06
CA VAL A 177 14.21 8.03 -19.30
C VAL A 177 13.94 7.84 -20.80
N THR A 178 12.90 7.06 -21.11
CA THR A 178 12.44 6.85 -22.49
C THR A 178 11.92 8.15 -23.09
N ASN A 179 11.90 8.23 -24.43
CA ASN A 179 11.32 9.37 -25.14
C ASN A 179 9.85 9.59 -24.77
N SER A 180 9.08 8.51 -24.53
CA SER A 180 7.69 8.61 -24.09
C SER A 180 7.58 9.32 -22.74
N LEU A 181 8.41 8.97 -21.75
CA LEU A 181 8.41 9.63 -20.43
C LEU A 181 8.91 11.07 -20.50
N SER A 182 9.94 11.33 -21.31
CA SER A 182 10.42 12.68 -21.58
C SER A 182 9.30 13.55 -22.16
N SER A 183 8.58 13.06 -23.17
CA SER A 183 7.44 13.78 -23.74
C SER A 183 6.29 14.04 -22.74
N LEU A 184 6.08 13.16 -21.75
CA LEU A 184 5.12 13.43 -20.66
C LEU A 184 5.57 14.62 -19.81
N ILE A 185 6.86 14.68 -19.45
CA ILE A 185 7.43 15.80 -18.67
C ILE A 185 7.31 17.10 -19.47
N GLU A 186 7.62 17.09 -20.75
CA GLU A 186 7.52 18.28 -21.62
C GLU A 186 6.09 18.78 -21.76
N ARG A 187 5.12 17.86 -21.94
CA ARG A 187 3.70 18.19 -22.02
C ARG A 187 3.13 18.69 -20.69
N SER A 188 3.63 18.16 -19.59
CA SER A 188 3.17 18.50 -18.24
C SER A 188 4.35 18.72 -17.28
N PRO A 189 4.96 19.92 -17.28
CA PRO A 189 6.07 20.25 -16.36
C PRO A 189 5.70 20.13 -14.89
N ARG A 190 4.39 20.11 -14.57
CA ARG A 190 3.85 19.84 -13.23
C ARG A 190 4.21 18.45 -12.70
N ILE A 191 4.64 17.52 -13.55
CA ILE A 191 5.19 16.22 -13.15
C ILE A 191 6.37 16.42 -12.19
N LEU A 192 7.24 17.38 -12.49
CA LEU A 192 8.44 17.66 -11.70
C LEU A 192 8.14 18.47 -10.42
N ILE A 193 6.88 18.77 -10.11
CA ILE A 193 6.57 19.41 -8.82
C ILE A 193 6.71 18.37 -7.70
N LYS A 194 7.53 18.69 -6.70
CA LYS A 194 7.76 17.80 -5.55
C LYS A 194 6.46 17.46 -4.83
N ARG A 195 6.27 16.19 -4.48
CA ARG A 195 5.08 15.65 -3.80
C ARG A 195 5.49 14.70 -2.69
N SER A 196 4.62 14.52 -1.69
CA SER A 196 4.89 13.59 -0.59
C SER A 196 4.69 12.13 -1.03
N LYS A 197 5.29 11.18 -0.30
CA LYS A 197 5.07 9.74 -0.53
C LYS A 197 3.59 9.35 -0.38
N GLU A 198 2.86 10.01 0.53
CA GLU A 198 1.43 9.78 0.73
C GLU A 198 0.62 10.18 -0.51
N SER A 199 1.06 11.23 -1.20
CA SER A 199 0.42 11.68 -2.45
C SER A 199 0.57 10.63 -3.55
N PHE A 200 1.77 10.06 -3.73
CA PHE A 200 1.99 8.98 -4.69
C PHE A 200 1.24 7.70 -4.31
N SER A 201 1.23 7.34 -3.02
CA SER A 201 0.42 6.21 -2.52
C SER A 201 -1.06 6.41 -2.86
N ASP A 202 -1.58 7.63 -2.67
CA ASP A 202 -2.95 7.98 -3.04
C ASP A 202 -3.18 7.94 -4.55
N TYR A 203 -2.21 8.35 -5.38
CA TYR A 203 -2.30 8.20 -6.84
C TYR A 203 -2.46 6.74 -7.25
N PHE A 204 -1.65 5.82 -6.73
CA PHE A 204 -1.79 4.39 -7.04
C PHE A 204 -3.14 3.83 -6.58
N ARG A 205 -3.63 4.26 -5.42
CA ARG A 205 -4.97 3.92 -4.95
C ARG A 205 -6.05 4.43 -5.92
N GLN A 206 -5.96 5.68 -6.36
CA GLN A 206 -6.89 6.26 -7.32
C GLN A 206 -6.86 5.56 -8.69
N ILE A 207 -5.67 5.17 -9.18
CA ILE A 207 -5.53 4.34 -10.38
C ILE A 207 -6.30 3.03 -10.18
N GLY A 208 -6.14 2.40 -9.03
CA GLY A 208 -6.85 1.18 -8.65
C GLY A 208 -8.36 1.30 -8.68
N GLU A 209 -8.89 2.37 -8.07
CA GLU A 209 -10.34 2.62 -8.05
C GLU A 209 -10.90 2.88 -9.45
N ARG A 210 -10.20 3.69 -10.28
CA ARG A 210 -10.63 3.93 -11.67
C ARG A 210 -10.57 2.64 -12.49
N ALA A 211 -9.52 1.85 -12.35
CA ALA A 211 -9.38 0.58 -13.05
C ALA A 211 -10.46 -0.44 -12.64
N LYS A 212 -10.88 -0.42 -11.37
CA LYS A 212 -12.03 -1.20 -10.89
C LYS A 212 -13.35 -0.75 -11.52
N GLN A 213 -13.58 0.57 -11.62
CA GLN A 213 -14.79 1.12 -12.28
C GLN A 213 -14.88 0.72 -13.76
N GLU A 214 -13.74 0.66 -14.45
CA GLU A 214 -13.61 0.27 -15.85
C GLU A 214 -13.59 -1.25 -16.08
N GLY A 215 -13.80 -2.06 -15.03
CA GLY A 215 -13.77 -3.52 -15.13
C GLY A 215 -12.41 -4.08 -15.58
N ILE A 216 -11.31 -3.40 -15.22
CA ILE A 216 -9.95 -3.94 -15.39
C ILE A 216 -9.68 -4.98 -14.29
N PHE A 217 -10.26 -4.79 -13.10
CA PHE A 217 -10.07 -5.64 -11.93
C PHE A 217 -11.38 -6.26 -11.42
N ASP A 218 -11.29 -7.51 -10.96
CA ASP A 218 -12.37 -8.23 -10.26
C ASP A 218 -12.50 -7.75 -8.81
N GLN A 219 -12.84 -6.47 -8.63
CA GLN A 219 -13.04 -5.78 -7.36
C GLN A 219 -11.81 -5.51 -6.48
N ARG A 220 -10.63 -6.04 -6.83
CA ARG A 220 -9.37 -5.71 -6.15
C ARG A 220 -8.95 -4.27 -6.42
N GLY A 221 -8.31 -3.64 -5.43
CA GLY A 221 -7.61 -2.36 -5.63
C GLY A 221 -6.20 -2.57 -6.19
N LEU A 222 -5.59 -1.49 -6.66
CA LEU A 222 -4.18 -1.42 -7.03
C LEU A 222 -3.40 -0.68 -5.93
N THR A 223 -2.23 -1.18 -5.56
CA THR A 223 -1.22 -0.43 -4.81
C THR A 223 0.13 -0.46 -5.51
N TRP A 224 1.03 0.41 -5.05
CA TRP A 224 2.43 0.38 -5.47
C TRP A 224 3.07 -1.00 -5.29
N LEU A 225 2.74 -1.74 -4.22
CA LEU A 225 3.25 -3.10 -3.99
C LEU A 225 2.84 -4.09 -5.08
N ASP A 226 1.63 -3.94 -5.64
CA ASP A 226 1.18 -4.78 -6.75
C ASP A 226 2.02 -4.51 -8.01
N ILE A 227 2.36 -3.24 -8.28
CA ILE A 227 3.23 -2.84 -9.40
C ILE A 227 4.65 -3.35 -9.19
N LYS A 228 5.19 -3.23 -7.98
CA LYS A 228 6.50 -3.79 -7.63
C LYS A 228 6.55 -5.30 -7.87
N ALA A 229 5.56 -6.04 -7.37
CA ALA A 229 5.47 -7.49 -7.59
C ALA A 229 5.30 -7.83 -9.09
N THR A 230 4.58 -7.00 -9.83
CA THR A 230 4.46 -7.11 -11.30
C THR A 230 5.82 -6.98 -11.98
N ARG A 231 6.63 -6.00 -11.57
CA ARG A 231 7.99 -5.82 -12.10
C ARG A 231 8.86 -7.02 -11.79
N GLU A 232 8.88 -7.47 -10.53
CA GLU A 232 9.67 -8.63 -10.09
C GLU A 232 9.31 -9.90 -10.89
N GLN A 233 8.05 -10.07 -11.26
CA GLN A 233 7.60 -11.19 -12.09
C GLN A 233 7.95 -11.04 -13.58
N ASN A 234 7.87 -9.81 -14.12
CA ASN A 234 7.96 -9.57 -15.57
C ASN A 234 9.31 -9.05 -16.03
N PHE A 235 10.27 -8.76 -15.16
CA PHE A 235 11.60 -8.30 -15.56
C PHE A 235 12.67 -9.34 -15.23
N ILE A 236 13.49 -9.64 -16.22
CA ILE A 236 14.61 -10.59 -16.11
C ILE A 236 15.91 -9.80 -16.25
N ARG A 237 16.93 -10.19 -15.46
CA ARG A 237 18.28 -9.62 -15.60
C ARG A 237 19.01 -10.28 -16.75
N CYS A 238 19.57 -9.48 -17.63
CA CYS A 238 20.47 -9.96 -18.67
C CYS A 238 21.74 -10.51 -18.01
N SER A 239 22.15 -11.73 -18.35
CA SER A 239 23.35 -12.38 -17.82
C SER A 239 24.64 -11.64 -18.21
N GLU A 240 24.63 -10.95 -19.35
CA GLU A 240 25.81 -10.26 -19.90
C GLU A 240 26.04 -8.90 -19.24
N CYS A 241 25.05 -7.99 -19.33
CA CYS A 241 25.20 -6.61 -18.83
C CYS A 241 24.64 -6.41 -17.42
N GLY A 242 24.01 -7.42 -16.81
CA GLY A 242 23.38 -7.32 -15.48
C GLY A 242 22.12 -6.44 -15.42
N ASN A 243 21.79 -5.71 -16.48
CA ASN A 243 20.63 -4.83 -16.54
C ASN A 243 19.31 -5.62 -16.59
N SER A 244 18.26 -5.03 -16.03
CA SER A 244 16.93 -5.63 -15.95
C SER A 244 16.07 -5.18 -17.13
N TYR A 245 15.52 -6.14 -17.88
CA TYR A 245 14.64 -5.87 -19.03
C TYR A 245 13.31 -6.58 -18.87
N GLU A 246 12.24 -6.03 -19.45
CA GLU A 246 10.94 -6.68 -19.48
C GLU A 246 11.06 -8.02 -20.24
N ASN A 247 10.41 -9.07 -19.75
CA ASN A 247 10.36 -10.40 -20.32
C ASN A 247 9.42 -10.42 -21.53
N SER A 248 9.81 -9.69 -22.57
CA SER A 248 9.12 -9.55 -23.84
C SER A 248 10.09 -9.82 -24.97
N ALA A 249 9.63 -10.49 -26.04
CA ALA A 249 10.43 -10.81 -27.22
C ALA A 249 11.09 -9.58 -27.88
N ASN A 250 10.62 -8.37 -27.55
CA ASN A 250 11.21 -7.14 -28.00
C ASN A 250 12.60 -6.86 -27.40
N TYR A 251 12.91 -7.36 -26.21
CA TYR A 251 14.15 -7.05 -25.48
C TYR A 251 15.19 -8.17 -25.50
N TRP A 252 14.81 -9.39 -25.89
CA TRP A 252 15.67 -10.57 -25.79
C TRP A 252 16.05 -11.13 -27.15
N VAL A 253 17.23 -11.77 -27.21
CA VAL A 253 17.75 -12.51 -28.35
C VAL A 253 18.50 -13.74 -27.85
N LEU A 254 18.55 -14.79 -28.66
CA LEU A 254 19.40 -15.95 -28.43
C LEU A 254 20.76 -15.68 -29.07
N ALA A 255 21.82 -15.67 -28.27
CA ALA A 255 23.19 -15.58 -28.74
C ALA A 255 23.92 -16.91 -28.52
N GLN A 256 24.75 -17.29 -29.49
CA GLN A 256 25.68 -18.40 -29.36
C GLN A 256 27.08 -17.80 -29.24
N TYR A 257 27.77 -18.12 -28.15
CA TYR A 257 29.12 -17.62 -27.96
C TYR A 257 30.12 -18.51 -28.69
N SER A 258 31.11 -17.88 -29.33
CA SER A 258 32.13 -18.58 -30.12
C SER A 258 33.03 -19.50 -29.30
N TYR A 259 33.11 -19.29 -27.97
CA TYR A 259 33.86 -20.13 -27.05
C TYR A 259 33.08 -21.36 -26.54
N ASP A 260 31.79 -21.49 -26.88
CA ASP A 260 30.96 -22.62 -26.46
C ASP A 260 30.93 -23.70 -27.55
N GLU A 261 31.75 -24.73 -27.37
CA GLU A 261 31.85 -25.88 -28.29
C GLU A 261 30.57 -26.72 -28.35
N SER A 262 29.63 -26.54 -27.42
CA SER A 262 28.41 -27.35 -27.30
C SER A 262 27.18 -26.76 -28.02
N GLU A 263 27.37 -25.76 -28.87
CA GLU A 263 26.31 -25.08 -29.64
C GLU A 263 25.15 -24.52 -28.78
N ASN A 264 25.36 -24.29 -27.48
CA ASN A 264 24.29 -23.76 -26.64
C ASN A 264 23.98 -22.31 -27.02
N LYS A 265 22.68 -22.00 -26.95
CA LYS A 265 22.17 -20.64 -27.14
C LYS A 265 21.76 -20.06 -25.80
N TRP A 266 22.25 -18.87 -25.52
CA TRP A 266 22.04 -18.13 -24.29
C TRP A 266 21.07 -16.99 -24.55
N LEU A 267 20.07 -16.82 -23.68
CA LEU A 267 19.13 -15.71 -23.77
C LEU A 267 19.77 -14.45 -23.17
N ILE A 268 20.08 -13.47 -24.01
CA ILE A 268 20.67 -12.19 -23.61
C ILE A 268 19.83 -11.01 -24.12
N CYS A 269 20.06 -9.82 -23.58
CA CYS A 269 19.35 -8.64 -24.09
C CYS A 269 19.84 -8.29 -25.50
N LYS A 270 18.94 -7.75 -26.33
CA LYS A 270 19.26 -7.37 -27.72
C LYS A 270 20.42 -6.39 -27.81
N SER A 271 20.56 -5.47 -26.86
CA SER A 271 21.67 -4.52 -26.82
C SER A 271 23.03 -5.20 -26.63
N CYS A 272 23.09 -6.36 -25.97
CA CYS A 272 24.31 -7.16 -25.88
C CYS A 272 24.49 -8.01 -27.13
N GLY A 273 23.42 -8.69 -27.60
CA GLY A 273 23.50 -9.51 -28.82
C GLY A 273 23.85 -8.73 -30.09
N SER A 274 23.52 -7.44 -30.17
CA SER A 274 23.94 -6.58 -31.27
C SER A 274 25.41 -6.15 -31.23
N LYS A 275 26.10 -6.31 -30.10
CA LYS A 275 27.54 -6.03 -29.98
C LYS A 275 28.38 -7.24 -30.41
N ASP A 276 27.86 -8.44 -30.17
CA ASP A 276 28.52 -9.71 -30.48
C ASP A 276 28.07 -10.32 -31.81
N SER A 277 27.22 -9.63 -32.59
CA SER A 277 26.86 -10.05 -33.95
C SER A 277 28.01 -9.79 -34.93
N ILE A 278 29.10 -10.55 -34.74
CA ILE A 278 29.97 -10.98 -35.81
C ILE A 278 29.38 -12.33 -36.26
N TYR A 279 28.81 -12.35 -37.47
CA TYR A 279 28.18 -13.47 -38.17
C TYR A 279 26.67 -13.69 -37.94
N GLY A 280 25.97 -13.63 -39.08
CA GLY A 280 24.53 -13.72 -39.29
C GLY A 280 24.22 -13.00 -40.60
#